data_AF-A0A7V6UA50-F1
#
_entry.id   AF-A0A7V6UA50-F1
#
_cell.length_a   1.000
_cell.length_b   1.000
_cell.length_c   1.000
_cell.angle_alpha   90.00
_cell.angle_beta   90.00
_cell.angle_gamma   90.00
#
_symmetry.space_group_name_H-M   'P 1'
#
loop_
_entity.id
_entity.type
_entity.pdbx_description
1 polymer ?
#
loop_
_entity_poly.entity_id
_entity_poly.type
_entity_poly.pdbx_seq_one_letter_code
_entity_poly.pdbx_strand_id
1 'polypeptide(L)'
;MKAGQGAFSVNGTTLNESDFPDGIIHLDVLAPLTSEYADKQKIIAYDYYSTKGGAISKKSKYPAELCRMFDIWFATEEVIEGSGLYCESFVYGIYGKEWVYTDETKTRFEQIIPDWWDSSSNYYLYKYSRWEHDFGLFDNMMIGGQGNNLARQLGYIKNNIPYAIEGFPAALLKFTIDEQSVITSKYQDIQSYVMEMRSKYIAGIESIDDTWDTYCETLRQMGIDDVIAAYQSAYDRWNQ
;
A
#
# COMPACT_ATOMS: atom_id res chain seq x y z
N MET A 1 10.51 -7.14 19.03
CA MET A 1 11.59 -8.09 18.71
C MET A 1 12.89 -7.31 18.84
N LYS A 2 13.92 -7.83 19.51
CA LYS A 2 15.26 -7.19 19.56
C LYS A 2 16.24 -8.01 18.73
N ALA A 3 17.43 -7.48 18.45
CA ALA A 3 18.48 -8.25 17.79
C ALA A 3 18.71 -9.61 18.49
N GLY A 4 18.83 -10.67 17.69
CA GLY A 4 19.01 -12.04 18.16
C GLY A 4 17.74 -12.76 18.64
N GLN A 5 16.58 -12.11 18.66
CA GLN A 5 15.32 -12.73 19.12
C GLN A 5 14.47 -13.34 18.01
N GLY A 6 14.83 -13.13 16.74
CA GLY A 6 14.13 -13.69 15.59
C GLY A 6 14.94 -13.55 14.32
N ALA A 7 14.85 -14.56 13.45
CA ALA A 7 15.47 -14.53 12.12
C ALA A 7 14.53 -13.93 11.05
N PHE A 8 13.22 -13.96 11.30
CA PHE A 8 12.20 -13.43 10.41
C PHE A 8 11.13 -12.67 11.19
N SER A 9 10.66 -11.56 10.63
CA SER A 9 9.59 -10.76 11.19
C SER A 9 8.73 -10.16 10.08
N VAL A 10 7.42 -10.23 10.26
CA VAL A 10 6.48 -9.36 9.55
C VAL A 10 6.42 -8.03 10.32
N ASN A 11 6.68 -6.92 9.62
CA ASN A 11 6.70 -5.55 10.17
C ASN A 11 7.84 -5.21 11.15
N GLY A 12 9.10 -5.34 10.70
CA GLY A 12 10.27 -4.79 11.42
C GLY A 12 10.37 -3.25 11.45
N THR A 13 9.29 -2.51 11.20
CA THR A 13 9.26 -1.03 11.13
C THR A 13 9.54 -0.34 12.46
N THR A 14 9.37 -1.04 13.58
CA THR A 14 9.53 -0.49 14.94
C THR A 14 10.93 -0.64 15.49
N LEU A 15 11.83 -1.33 14.78
CA LEU A 15 13.21 -1.54 15.20
C LEU A 15 14.01 -0.26 14.99
N ASN A 16 14.75 0.14 16.01
CA ASN A 16 15.66 1.29 15.97
C ASN A 16 17.09 0.83 16.28
N GLU A 17 18.06 1.73 16.14
CA GLU A 17 19.48 1.47 16.35
C GLU A 17 19.76 0.88 17.75
N SER A 18 19.02 1.31 18.78
CA SER A 18 19.20 0.80 20.16
C SER A 18 18.75 -0.65 20.35
N ASP A 19 18.00 -1.22 19.39
CA ASP A 19 17.65 -2.64 19.38
C ASP A 19 18.79 -3.54 18.87
N PHE A 20 19.88 -2.95 18.36
CA PHE A 20 21.07 -3.65 17.83
C PHE A 20 22.31 -3.39 18.71
N PRO A 21 23.09 -4.42 19.10
CA PRO A 21 24.21 -4.27 20.04
C PRO A 21 25.31 -3.30 19.59
N ASP A 22 25.48 -3.12 18.28
CA ASP A 22 26.47 -2.24 17.67
C ASP A 22 25.86 -0.89 17.23
N GLY A 23 24.58 -0.65 17.49
CA GLY A 23 23.86 0.53 17.03
C GLY A 23 23.62 0.57 15.53
N ILE A 24 23.87 -0.53 14.80
CA ILE A 24 23.72 -0.60 13.34
C ILE A 24 22.49 -1.44 13.01
N ILE A 25 21.61 -0.92 12.16
CA ILE A 25 20.41 -1.63 11.73
C ILE A 25 20.79 -2.69 10.68
N HIS A 26 20.86 -3.95 11.13
CA HIS A 26 21.11 -5.13 10.29
C HIS A 26 19.82 -5.75 9.76
N LEU A 27 18.99 -4.95 9.10
CA LEU A 27 17.75 -5.43 8.47
C LEU A 27 17.94 -5.56 6.96
N ASP A 28 17.38 -6.62 6.42
CA ASP A 28 17.20 -6.80 4.98
C ASP A 28 15.78 -7.31 4.72
N VAL A 29 15.34 -7.22 3.47
CA VAL A 29 14.05 -7.73 3.02
C VAL A 29 14.28 -9.03 2.27
N LEU A 30 13.61 -10.10 2.69
CA LEU A 30 13.69 -11.39 2.01
C LEU A 30 13.17 -11.29 0.57
N ALA A 31 13.90 -11.88 -0.39
CA ALA A 31 13.42 -12.04 -1.76
C ALA A 31 12.27 -13.06 -1.82
N PRO A 32 11.30 -12.94 -2.75
CA PRO A 32 10.23 -13.92 -2.88
C PRO A 32 10.81 -15.32 -3.10
N LEU A 33 10.30 -16.32 -2.37
CA LEU A 33 10.77 -17.70 -2.46
C LEU A 33 10.04 -18.47 -3.56
N THR A 34 10.65 -19.57 -4.01
CA THR A 34 10.01 -20.57 -4.88
C THR A 34 9.40 -21.70 -4.03
N SER A 35 8.52 -22.49 -4.62
CA SER A 35 7.94 -23.70 -4.01
C SER A 35 7.68 -24.77 -5.07
N GLU A 36 7.15 -25.92 -4.66
CA GLU A 36 6.66 -26.95 -5.60
C GLU A 36 5.51 -26.45 -6.52
N TYR A 37 4.84 -25.35 -6.12
CA TYR A 37 3.76 -24.72 -6.88
C TYR A 37 4.20 -23.47 -7.66
N ALA A 38 5.43 -23.00 -7.47
CA ALA A 38 5.94 -21.79 -8.11
C ALA A 38 7.45 -21.92 -8.38
N ASP A 39 7.80 -22.11 -9.65
CA ASP A 39 9.17 -22.29 -10.15
C ASP A 39 9.95 -20.97 -10.26
N LYS A 40 9.27 -19.83 -10.20
CA LYS A 40 9.85 -18.49 -10.33
C LYS A 40 9.56 -17.63 -9.13
N GLN A 41 10.58 -16.92 -8.69
CA GLN A 41 10.46 -15.84 -7.71
C GLN A 41 9.60 -14.72 -8.32
N LYS A 42 8.51 -14.36 -7.65
CA LYS A 42 7.62 -13.28 -8.06
C LYS A 42 6.97 -12.62 -6.85
N ILE A 43 6.77 -11.31 -6.93
CA ILE A 43 5.99 -10.54 -5.97
C ILE A 43 5.09 -9.57 -6.74
N ILE A 44 3.89 -9.30 -6.21
CA ILE A 44 2.99 -8.32 -6.83
C ILE A 44 3.65 -6.93 -6.70
N ALA A 45 3.78 -6.23 -7.82
CA ALA A 45 4.32 -4.89 -7.89
C ALA A 45 3.46 -3.92 -7.07
N TYR A 46 4.07 -2.83 -6.61
CA TYR A 46 3.32 -1.76 -5.96
C TYR A 46 2.46 -1.02 -6.99
N ASP A 47 1.20 -0.77 -6.66
CA ASP A 47 0.30 0.00 -7.54
C ASP A 47 0.81 1.44 -7.64
N TYR A 48 1.10 1.90 -8.86
CA TYR A 48 1.53 3.27 -9.14
C TYR A 48 0.39 4.17 -9.66
N TYR A 49 -0.84 3.64 -9.66
CA TYR A 49 -2.07 4.37 -9.93
C TYR A 49 -3.13 3.98 -8.90
N SER A 50 -4.07 4.88 -8.65
CA SER A 50 -5.13 4.69 -7.66
C SER A 50 -6.45 5.19 -8.23
N THR A 51 -7.55 4.49 -7.91
CA THR A 51 -8.92 4.97 -8.19
C THR A 51 -9.52 5.72 -7.01
N LYS A 52 -8.74 5.95 -5.94
CA LYS A 52 -9.16 6.78 -4.82
C LYS A 52 -9.34 8.23 -5.31
N GLY A 53 -10.50 8.81 -5.03
CA GLY A 53 -10.82 10.20 -5.36
C GLY A 53 -11.58 10.90 -4.25
N GLY A 54 -11.58 12.24 -4.29
CA GLY A 54 -12.40 13.08 -3.41
C GLY A 54 -13.71 13.48 -4.10
N ALA A 55 -14.73 13.78 -3.31
CA ALA A 55 -15.98 14.35 -3.81
C ALA A 55 -16.34 15.62 -3.04
N ILE A 56 -16.77 16.65 -3.76
CA ILE A 56 -17.30 17.87 -3.14
C ILE A 56 -18.80 17.69 -2.95
N SER A 57 -19.25 17.74 -1.70
CA SER A 57 -20.68 17.72 -1.39
C SER A 57 -21.39 18.90 -2.05
N LYS A 58 -22.55 18.63 -2.67
CA LYS A 58 -23.46 19.66 -3.19
C LYS A 58 -23.88 20.70 -2.13
N LYS A 59 -23.76 20.37 -0.85
CA LYS A 59 -24.07 21.27 0.28
C LYS A 59 -22.91 22.18 0.68
N SER A 60 -21.71 21.99 0.13
CA SER A 60 -20.56 22.82 0.46
C SER A 60 -20.83 24.27 0.10
N LYS A 61 -20.51 25.19 1.01
CA LYS A 61 -20.53 26.64 0.74
C LYS A 61 -19.25 27.13 0.06
N TYR A 62 -18.25 26.26 -0.08
CA TYR A 62 -16.90 26.60 -0.53
C TYR A 62 -16.39 25.68 -1.66
N PRO A 63 -17.20 25.38 -2.70
CA PRO A 63 -16.77 24.45 -3.75
C PRO A 63 -15.55 24.97 -4.52
N ALA A 64 -15.46 26.28 -4.77
CA ALA A 64 -14.35 26.87 -5.50
C ALA A 64 -13.03 26.87 -4.70
N GLU A 65 -13.10 27.07 -3.38
CA GLU A 65 -11.96 27.00 -2.47
C GLU A 65 -11.46 25.56 -2.34
N LEU A 66 -12.38 24.59 -2.24
CA LEU A 66 -12.03 23.17 -2.20
C LEU A 66 -11.38 22.72 -3.52
N CYS A 67 -11.89 23.15 -4.67
CA CYS A 67 -11.23 22.88 -5.95
C CYS A 67 -9.81 23.45 -5.98
N ARG A 68 -9.61 24.70 -5.51
CA ARG A 68 -8.28 25.31 -5.42
C ARG A 68 -7.35 24.54 -4.49
N MET A 69 -7.84 24.04 -3.36
CA MET A 69 -7.08 23.19 -2.45
C MET A 69 -6.69 21.86 -3.11
N PHE A 70 -7.60 21.23 -3.85
CA PHE A 70 -7.33 19.97 -4.56
C PHE A 70 -6.36 20.16 -5.73
N ASP A 71 -6.31 21.35 -6.32
CA ASP A 71 -5.35 21.67 -7.38
C ASP A 71 -3.89 21.67 -6.88
N ILE A 72 -3.67 21.99 -5.60
CA ILE A 72 -2.33 21.94 -4.96
C ILE A 72 -1.76 20.51 -5.01
N TRP A 73 -2.60 19.47 -4.99
CA TRP A 73 -2.17 18.07 -5.15
C TRP A 73 -1.55 17.74 -6.50
N PHE A 74 -1.61 18.65 -7.47
CA PHE A 74 -0.98 18.50 -8.78
C PHE A 74 0.07 19.59 -9.03
N ALA A 75 0.33 20.44 -8.04
CA ALA A 75 1.31 21.50 -8.16
C ALA A 75 2.73 20.92 -8.13
N THR A 76 3.47 21.12 -9.23
CA THR A 76 4.88 20.73 -9.37
C THR A 76 5.85 21.76 -8.78
N GLU A 77 5.33 22.91 -8.38
CA GLU A 77 6.04 24.04 -7.78
C GLU A 77 5.25 24.57 -6.58
N GLU A 78 5.89 25.36 -5.73
CA GLU A 78 5.22 25.97 -4.59
C GLU A 78 4.06 26.86 -5.03
N VAL A 79 2.87 26.63 -4.45
CA VAL A 79 1.68 27.44 -4.77
C VAL A 79 1.76 28.86 -4.19
N ILE A 80 2.63 29.05 -3.21
CA ILE A 80 3.05 30.35 -2.68
C ILE A 80 4.57 30.29 -2.54
N GLU A 81 5.29 31.18 -3.21
CA GLU A 81 6.75 31.23 -3.16
C GLU A 81 7.28 31.35 -1.72
N GLY A 82 8.22 30.47 -1.36
CA GLY A 82 8.83 30.39 -0.03
C GLY A 82 7.95 29.73 1.04
N SER A 83 6.78 29.22 0.66
CA SER A 83 5.89 28.54 1.60
C SER A 83 6.28 27.08 1.86
N GLY A 84 6.97 26.45 0.90
CA GLY A 84 7.22 25.01 0.90
C GLY A 84 5.97 24.15 0.64
N LEU A 85 4.84 24.76 0.23
CA LEU A 85 3.57 24.09 -0.01
C LEU A 85 3.39 23.75 -1.49
N TYR A 86 3.39 22.47 -1.82
CA TYR A 86 3.09 21.91 -3.14
C TYR A 86 2.68 20.42 -3.00
N CYS A 87 2.62 19.67 -4.10
CA CYS A 87 2.10 18.29 -4.10
C CYS A 87 2.73 17.40 -3.03
N GLU A 88 4.06 17.38 -2.93
CA GLU A 88 4.81 16.54 -2.02
C GLU A 88 4.51 16.86 -0.54
N SER A 89 4.00 18.07 -0.26
CA SER A 89 3.69 18.48 1.10
C SER A 89 2.57 17.69 1.74
N PHE A 90 1.67 17.12 0.95
CA PHE A 90 0.58 16.29 1.45
C PHE A 90 1.06 14.90 1.91
N VAL A 91 2.25 14.49 1.48
CA VAL A 91 2.85 13.21 1.87
C VAL A 91 3.87 13.42 2.98
N TYR A 92 4.74 14.42 2.85
CA TYR A 92 5.92 14.59 3.69
C TYR A 92 5.88 15.81 4.63
N GLY A 93 4.86 16.67 4.52
CA GLY A 93 4.79 17.94 5.25
C GLY A 93 5.35 19.12 4.46
N ILE A 94 5.34 20.32 5.03
CA ILE A 94 5.83 21.51 4.35
C ILE A 94 7.35 21.39 4.09
N TYR A 95 7.75 21.59 2.84
CA TYR A 95 9.15 21.53 2.44
C TYR A 95 9.98 22.60 3.13
N GLY A 96 11.19 22.24 3.56
CA GLY A 96 12.08 23.09 4.35
C GLY A 96 11.71 23.21 5.83
N LYS A 97 10.53 22.72 6.25
CA LYS A 97 10.10 22.70 7.66
C LYS A 97 10.10 21.29 8.24
N GLU A 98 9.45 20.35 7.56
CA GLU A 98 9.33 18.96 8.02
C GLU A 98 10.19 17.99 7.22
N TRP A 99 10.71 18.39 6.05
CA TRP A 99 11.59 17.57 5.25
C TRP A 99 12.36 18.39 4.19
N VAL A 100 13.45 17.83 3.67
CA VAL A 100 14.27 18.40 2.59
C VAL A 100 14.82 17.31 1.66
N TYR A 101 15.11 17.67 0.42
CA TYR A 101 15.93 16.84 -0.48
C TYR A 101 17.39 16.86 -0.03
N THR A 102 18.09 15.74 -0.21
CA THR A 102 19.52 15.62 0.11
C THR A 102 20.41 15.45 -1.13
N ASP A 103 19.82 15.42 -2.33
CA ASP A 103 20.50 15.34 -3.60
C ASP A 103 19.84 16.25 -4.66
N GLU A 104 20.64 16.70 -5.63
CA GLU A 104 20.15 17.55 -6.73
C GLU A 104 19.17 16.81 -7.65
N THR A 105 19.28 15.49 -7.74
CA THR A 105 18.39 14.64 -8.54
C THR A 105 17.04 14.37 -7.88
N LYS A 106 16.79 14.89 -6.67
CA LYS A 106 15.53 14.72 -5.91
C LYS A 106 15.13 13.26 -5.69
N THR A 107 16.12 12.37 -5.61
CA THR A 107 15.91 10.93 -5.36
C THR A 107 16.09 10.54 -3.90
N ARG A 108 16.57 11.47 -3.06
CA ARG A 108 16.85 11.27 -1.65
C ARG A 108 16.30 12.41 -0.82
N PHE A 109 15.83 12.07 0.38
CA PHE A 109 15.27 13.05 1.30
C PHE A 109 15.61 12.75 2.76
N GLU A 110 15.53 13.77 3.59
CA GLU A 110 15.59 13.67 5.04
C GLU A 110 14.38 14.35 5.67
N GLN A 111 13.86 13.72 6.73
CA GLN A 111 12.79 14.28 7.53
C GLN A 111 13.40 15.08 8.69
N ILE A 112 12.87 16.27 8.93
CA ILE A 112 13.25 17.15 10.02
C ILE A 112 12.34 16.83 11.20
N ILE A 113 12.87 16.03 12.12
CA ILE A 113 12.12 15.56 13.30
C ILE A 113 12.59 16.34 14.54
N PRO A 114 11.68 16.91 15.35
CA PRO A 114 12.07 17.60 16.56
C PRO A 114 12.72 16.67 17.60
N ASP A 115 13.71 17.19 18.34
CA ASP A 115 14.47 16.43 19.35
C ASP A 115 13.60 15.81 20.47
N TRP A 116 12.41 16.37 20.73
CA TRP A 116 11.49 15.85 21.74
C TRP A 116 10.69 14.63 21.27
N TRP A 117 10.74 14.29 19.98
CA TRP A 117 10.06 13.13 19.44
C TRP A 117 10.92 11.87 19.59
N ASP A 118 10.36 10.84 20.22
CA ASP A 118 11.06 9.61 20.61
C ASP A 118 10.59 8.37 19.82
N SER A 119 9.79 8.56 18.78
CA SER A 119 9.25 7.48 17.94
C SER A 119 9.72 7.60 16.50
N SER A 120 9.23 6.74 15.61
CA SER A 120 9.57 6.79 14.19
C SER A 120 9.15 8.13 13.57
N SER A 121 9.97 8.60 12.64
CA SER A 121 9.73 9.81 11.85
C SER A 121 8.41 9.74 11.06
N ASN A 122 8.04 8.56 10.56
CA ASN A 122 6.74 8.33 9.93
C ASN A 122 5.58 8.60 10.89
N TYR A 123 5.65 8.13 12.13
CA TYR A 123 4.61 8.36 13.12
C TYR A 123 4.47 9.84 13.49
N TYR A 124 5.57 10.60 13.46
CA TYR A 124 5.53 12.06 13.64
C TYR A 124 4.71 12.71 12.52
N LEU A 125 5.01 12.37 11.26
CA LEU A 125 4.28 12.91 10.11
C LEU A 125 2.80 12.57 10.19
N TYR A 126 2.42 11.30 10.42
CA TYR A 126 1.02 10.90 10.56
C TYR A 126 0.26 11.70 11.63
N LYS A 127 0.94 12.05 12.72
CA LYS A 127 0.30 12.72 13.86
C LYS A 127 0.22 14.24 13.72
N TYR A 128 1.21 14.87 13.10
CA TYR A 128 1.37 16.33 13.17
C TYR A 128 1.40 17.05 11.82
N SER A 129 1.71 16.37 10.72
CA SER A 129 2.05 17.05 9.47
C SER A 129 1.26 16.53 8.27
N ARG A 130 1.09 15.20 8.16
CA ARG A 130 0.48 14.55 7.01
C ARG A 130 -1.01 14.86 6.95
N TRP A 131 -1.42 15.51 5.87
CA TRP A 131 -2.82 15.67 5.51
C TRP A 131 -3.19 14.46 4.64
N GLU A 132 -3.53 13.35 5.31
CA GLU A 132 -3.83 12.10 4.62
C GLU A 132 -4.84 12.33 3.49
N HIS A 133 -4.40 12.04 2.27
CA HIS A 133 -4.98 11.08 1.32
C HIS A 133 -4.21 11.15 0.00
N ASP A 134 -4.05 10.00 -0.67
CA ASP A 134 -3.35 9.85 -1.95
C ASP A 134 -4.16 10.43 -3.13
N PHE A 135 -4.55 11.70 -3.01
CA PHE A 135 -5.14 12.47 -4.08
C PHE A 135 -4.00 13.29 -4.68
N GLY A 136 -3.67 13.06 -5.95
CA GLY A 136 -2.60 13.80 -6.61
C GLY A 136 -1.63 12.94 -7.41
N LEU A 137 -0.66 13.62 -8.01
CA LEU A 137 0.45 13.01 -8.74
C LEU A 137 1.74 13.34 -7.99
N PHE A 138 2.24 12.42 -7.19
CA PHE A 138 3.49 12.58 -6.45
C PHE A 138 4.44 11.42 -6.73
N ASP A 139 5.75 11.70 -6.70
CA ASP A 139 6.79 10.68 -6.72
C ASP A 139 7.05 10.17 -5.30
N ASN A 140 6.73 8.90 -5.06
CA ASN A 140 6.95 8.23 -3.77
C ASN A 140 8.20 7.33 -3.77
N MET A 141 9.02 7.40 -4.82
CA MET A 141 10.20 6.53 -5.00
C MET A 141 11.48 7.10 -4.37
N MET A 142 11.37 8.15 -3.56
CA MET A 142 12.52 8.73 -2.88
C MET A 142 13.07 7.82 -1.79
N ILE A 143 14.40 7.78 -1.68
CA ILE A 143 15.12 7.02 -0.68
C ILE A 143 15.35 7.91 0.56
N GLY A 144 14.87 7.46 1.72
CA GLY A 144 15.07 8.16 2.98
C GLY A 144 16.53 8.11 3.44
N GLY A 145 16.97 9.15 4.13
CA GLY A 145 18.38 9.36 4.44
C GLY A 145 19.03 8.32 5.35
N GLN A 146 18.35 7.81 6.39
CA GLN A 146 18.98 7.02 7.46
C GLN A 146 18.06 5.98 8.13
N GLY A 147 18.68 5.12 8.95
CA GLY A 147 18.01 4.22 9.89
C GLY A 147 17.23 3.08 9.24
N ASN A 148 16.15 2.66 9.92
CA ASN A 148 15.34 1.48 9.55
C ASN A 148 14.76 1.59 8.14
N ASN A 149 14.27 2.78 7.79
CA ASN A 149 13.64 3.05 6.50
C ASN A 149 14.63 2.83 5.36
N LEU A 150 15.84 3.39 5.47
CA LEU A 150 16.88 3.22 4.45
C LEU A 150 17.25 1.74 4.26
N ALA A 151 17.52 1.01 5.35
CA ALA A 151 17.90 -0.41 5.28
C ALA A 151 16.83 -1.24 4.54
N ARG A 152 15.55 -1.01 4.86
CA ARG A 152 14.43 -1.68 4.18
C ARG A 152 14.29 -1.26 2.72
N GLN A 153 14.39 0.03 2.40
CA GLN A 153 14.28 0.52 1.02
C GLN A 153 15.36 -0.09 0.12
N LEU A 154 16.60 -0.14 0.60
CA LEU A 154 17.70 -0.81 -0.10
C LEU A 154 17.43 -2.32 -0.26
N GLY A 155 16.89 -2.97 0.76
CA GLY A 155 16.46 -4.36 0.68
C GLY A 155 15.35 -4.59 -0.36
N TYR A 156 14.36 -3.70 -0.45
CA TYR A 156 13.32 -3.78 -1.49
C TYR A 156 13.90 -3.61 -2.90
N ILE A 157 14.75 -2.61 -3.11
CA ILE A 157 15.40 -2.34 -4.41
C ILE A 157 16.20 -3.56 -4.87
N LYS A 158 16.94 -4.18 -3.96
CA LYS A 158 17.80 -5.33 -4.27
C LYS A 158 17.02 -6.63 -4.42
N ASN A 159 16.09 -6.91 -3.51
CA ASN A 159 15.54 -8.25 -3.31
C ASN A 159 14.09 -8.41 -3.76
N ASN A 160 13.34 -7.32 -4.05
CA ASN A 160 11.92 -7.41 -4.42
C ASN A 160 11.60 -6.76 -5.78
N ILE A 161 12.07 -5.54 -6.04
CA ILE A 161 11.80 -4.83 -7.31
C ILE A 161 12.16 -5.68 -8.54
N PRO A 162 13.30 -6.42 -8.59
CA PRO A 162 13.64 -7.26 -9.75
C PRO A 162 12.66 -8.40 -10.02
N TYR A 163 11.84 -8.78 -9.04
CA TYR A 163 10.86 -9.86 -9.12
C TYR A 163 9.42 -9.34 -9.16
N ALA A 164 9.23 -8.02 -9.24
CA ALA A 164 7.92 -7.40 -9.28
C ALA A 164 7.22 -7.75 -10.59
N ILE A 165 5.99 -8.25 -10.49
CA ILE A 165 5.09 -8.49 -11.61
C ILE A 165 3.81 -7.69 -11.43
N GLU A 166 3.21 -7.24 -12.53
CA GLU A 166 1.95 -6.53 -12.48
C GLU A 166 0.85 -7.44 -11.88
N GLY A 167 0.11 -6.88 -10.92
CA GLY A 167 -1.03 -7.56 -10.31
C GLY A 167 -2.24 -7.59 -11.24
N PHE A 168 -3.24 -8.40 -10.89
CA PHE A 168 -4.54 -8.32 -11.56
C PHE A 168 -5.18 -6.95 -11.28
N PRO A 169 -5.60 -6.18 -12.31
CA PRO A 169 -5.98 -4.77 -12.15
C PRO A 169 -7.42 -4.60 -11.62
N ALA A 170 -7.78 -5.33 -10.56
CA ALA A 170 -9.15 -5.39 -10.02
C ALA A 170 -9.75 -4.01 -9.73
N ALA A 171 -8.94 -3.08 -9.22
CA ALA A 171 -9.38 -1.73 -8.87
C ALA A 171 -9.66 -0.83 -10.10
N LEU A 172 -9.15 -1.19 -11.27
CA LEU A 172 -9.35 -0.42 -12.51
C LEU A 172 -10.57 -0.87 -13.31
N LEU A 173 -11.07 -2.07 -13.05
CA LEU A 173 -12.17 -2.65 -13.82
C LEU A 173 -13.43 -1.78 -13.70
N LYS A 174 -14.06 -1.57 -14.85
CA LYS A 174 -15.34 -0.86 -14.95
C LYS A 174 -16.45 -1.88 -15.15
N PHE A 175 -17.24 -2.07 -14.10
CA PHE A 175 -18.40 -2.96 -14.12
C PHE A 175 -19.62 -2.25 -14.70
N THR A 176 -20.42 -3.00 -15.44
CA THR A 176 -21.79 -2.61 -15.78
C THR A 176 -22.69 -2.68 -14.54
N ILE A 177 -23.90 -2.10 -14.62
CA ILE A 177 -24.87 -2.13 -13.52
C ILE A 177 -25.21 -3.58 -13.14
N ASP A 178 -25.39 -4.46 -14.13
CA ASP A 178 -25.76 -5.86 -13.90
C ASP A 178 -24.62 -6.65 -13.25
N GLU A 179 -23.39 -6.48 -13.75
CA GLU A 179 -22.19 -7.09 -13.14
C GLU A 179 -21.99 -6.60 -11.70
N GLN A 180 -22.12 -5.29 -11.47
CA GLN A 180 -22.00 -4.72 -10.13
C GLN A 180 -23.09 -5.26 -9.18
N SER A 181 -24.30 -5.47 -9.69
CA SER A 181 -25.40 -6.07 -8.93
C SER A 181 -25.08 -7.52 -8.52
N VAL A 182 -24.56 -8.33 -9.45
CA VAL A 182 -24.10 -9.70 -9.17
C VAL A 182 -23.00 -9.70 -8.10
N ILE A 183 -21.99 -8.85 -8.25
CA ILE A 183 -20.88 -8.75 -7.28
C ILE A 183 -21.41 -8.35 -5.91
N THR A 184 -22.21 -7.29 -5.83
CA THR A 184 -22.71 -6.74 -4.55
C THR A 184 -23.62 -7.73 -3.83
N SER A 185 -24.44 -8.48 -4.57
CA SER A 185 -25.41 -9.42 -3.97
C SER A 185 -24.79 -10.73 -3.49
N LYS A 186 -23.70 -11.20 -4.12
CA LYS A 186 -23.12 -12.53 -3.83
C LYS A 186 -21.78 -12.46 -3.11
N TYR A 187 -20.93 -11.51 -3.48
CA TYR A 187 -19.52 -11.58 -3.13
C TYR A 187 -19.24 -11.37 -1.64
N GLN A 188 -20.03 -10.55 -0.94
CA GLN A 188 -19.84 -10.30 0.49
C GLN A 188 -20.06 -11.57 1.35
N ASP A 189 -21.10 -12.34 1.04
CA ASP A 189 -21.39 -13.60 1.74
C ASP A 189 -20.34 -14.65 1.40
N ILE A 190 -19.93 -14.73 0.14
CA ILE A 190 -18.83 -15.60 -0.30
C ILE A 190 -17.54 -15.28 0.48
N GLN A 191 -17.15 -14.00 0.55
CA GLN A 191 -15.95 -13.59 1.29
C GLN A 191 -16.02 -13.97 2.77
N SER A 192 -17.19 -13.85 3.38
CA SER A 192 -17.41 -14.23 4.77
C SER A 192 -17.21 -15.73 4.97
N TYR A 193 -17.79 -16.56 4.10
CA TYR A 193 -17.60 -18.02 4.12
C TYR A 193 -16.14 -18.43 3.89
N VAL A 194 -15.46 -17.84 2.90
CA VAL A 194 -14.03 -18.07 2.65
C VAL A 194 -13.19 -17.75 3.88
N MET A 195 -13.45 -16.62 4.54
CA MET A 195 -12.72 -16.20 5.74
C MET A 195 -12.96 -17.16 6.92
N GLU A 196 -14.20 -17.61 7.11
CA GLU A 196 -14.55 -18.60 8.13
C GLU A 196 -13.83 -19.93 7.91
N MET A 197 -13.94 -20.50 6.71
CA MET A 197 -13.33 -21.79 6.39
C MET A 197 -11.80 -21.72 6.46
N ARG A 198 -11.19 -20.65 5.95
CA ARG A 198 -9.74 -20.42 6.12
C ARG A 198 -9.33 -20.42 7.59
N SER A 199 -10.12 -19.80 8.46
CA SER A 199 -9.83 -19.76 9.91
C SER A 199 -9.94 -21.16 10.54
N LYS A 200 -10.94 -21.96 10.15
CA LYS A 200 -11.09 -23.36 10.59
C LYS A 200 -9.93 -24.25 10.11
N TYR A 201 -9.49 -24.10 8.86
CA TYR A 201 -8.35 -24.84 8.33
C TYR A 201 -7.06 -24.51 9.06
N ILE A 202 -6.77 -23.22 9.29
CA ILE A 202 -5.57 -22.80 10.05
C ILE A 202 -5.62 -23.33 11.49
N ALA A 203 -6.79 -23.33 12.12
CA ALA A 203 -6.97 -23.83 13.48
C ALA A 203 -7.02 -25.37 13.57
N GLY A 204 -7.03 -26.09 12.44
CA GLY A 204 -7.18 -27.54 12.39
C GLY A 204 -8.55 -28.06 12.86
N ILE A 205 -9.57 -27.19 12.86
CA ILE A 205 -10.96 -27.55 13.20
C ILE A 205 -11.58 -28.36 12.06
N GLU A 206 -11.22 -28.03 10.83
CA GLU A 206 -11.60 -28.75 9.61
C GLU A 206 -10.33 -29.23 8.90
N SER A 207 -10.39 -30.42 8.30
CA SER A 207 -9.31 -30.96 7.47
C SER A 207 -9.42 -30.38 6.07
N ILE A 208 -8.38 -29.68 5.61
CA ILE A 208 -8.36 -29.13 4.24
C ILE A 208 -8.36 -30.26 3.21
N ASP A 209 -7.60 -31.32 3.46
CA ASP A 209 -7.45 -32.45 2.54
C ASP A 209 -8.78 -33.19 2.33
N ASP A 210 -9.59 -33.31 3.39
CA ASP A 210 -10.84 -34.07 3.34
C ASP A 210 -12.04 -33.23 2.86
N THR A 211 -12.00 -31.90 3.04
CA THR A 211 -13.18 -31.03 2.83
C THR A 211 -13.03 -30.06 1.65
N TRP A 212 -11.90 -30.07 0.95
CA TRP A 212 -11.63 -29.13 -0.16
C TRP A 212 -12.71 -29.14 -1.24
N ASP A 213 -13.12 -30.32 -1.70
CA ASP A 213 -14.12 -30.43 -2.77
C ASP A 213 -15.48 -29.90 -2.34
N THR A 214 -15.89 -30.14 -1.09
CA THR A 214 -17.13 -29.59 -0.51
C THR A 214 -17.06 -28.08 -0.36
N TYR A 215 -15.91 -27.54 0.04
CA TYR A 215 -15.68 -26.09 0.08
C TYR A 215 -15.84 -25.47 -1.31
N CYS A 216 -15.19 -26.02 -2.34
CA CYS A 216 -15.33 -25.55 -3.72
C CYS A 216 -16.77 -25.64 -4.23
N GLU A 217 -17.48 -26.73 -3.94
CA GLU A 217 -18.88 -26.90 -4.32
C GLU A 217 -19.80 -25.88 -3.63
N THR A 218 -19.54 -25.60 -2.35
CA THR A 218 -20.28 -24.58 -1.61
C THR A 218 -20.08 -23.20 -2.23
N LEU A 219 -18.85 -22.84 -2.60
CA LEU A 219 -18.58 -21.58 -3.32
C LEU A 219 -19.35 -21.49 -4.64
N ARG A 220 -19.43 -22.58 -5.41
CA ARG A 220 -20.23 -22.64 -6.65
C ARG A 220 -21.71 -22.43 -6.37
N GLN A 221 -22.26 -23.08 -5.35
CA GLN A 221 -23.66 -22.92 -4.93
C GLN A 221 -23.97 -21.49 -4.45
N MET A 222 -22.99 -20.82 -3.85
CA MET A 222 -23.08 -19.40 -3.48
C MET A 222 -22.97 -18.46 -4.70
N GLY A 223 -22.65 -18.99 -5.89
CA GLY A 223 -22.58 -18.23 -7.14
C GLY A 223 -21.23 -17.57 -7.40
N ILE A 224 -20.12 -18.15 -6.93
CA ILE A 224 -18.78 -17.63 -7.24
C ILE A 224 -18.51 -17.58 -8.75
N ASP A 225 -19.06 -18.52 -9.52
CA ASP A 225 -18.86 -18.57 -10.98
C ASP A 225 -19.46 -17.33 -11.68
N ASP A 226 -20.61 -16.84 -11.19
CA ASP A 226 -21.23 -15.62 -11.71
C ASP A 226 -20.39 -14.38 -11.39
N VAL A 227 -19.79 -14.34 -10.19
CA VAL A 227 -18.86 -13.27 -9.79
C VAL A 227 -17.61 -13.32 -10.69
N ILE A 228 -17.01 -14.49 -10.86
CA ILE A 228 -15.84 -14.69 -11.74
C ILE A 228 -16.16 -14.24 -13.16
N ALA A 229 -17.31 -14.62 -13.71
CA ALA A 229 -17.75 -14.21 -15.04
C ALA A 229 -17.90 -12.68 -15.16
N ALA A 230 -18.43 -12.01 -14.15
CA ALA A 230 -18.53 -10.55 -14.11
C ALA A 230 -17.14 -9.87 -14.11
N TYR A 231 -16.19 -10.39 -13.34
CA TYR A 231 -14.80 -9.91 -13.34
C TYR A 231 -14.10 -10.17 -14.68
N GLN A 232 -14.27 -11.36 -15.26
CA GLN A 232 -13.67 -11.71 -16.54
C GLN A 232 -14.19 -10.82 -17.66
N SER A 233 -15.52 -10.64 -17.75
CA SER A 233 -16.15 -9.74 -18.73
C SER A 233 -15.66 -8.30 -18.60
N ALA A 234 -15.50 -7.79 -17.37
CA ALA A 234 -14.95 -6.46 -17.14
C ALA A 234 -13.46 -6.35 -17.52
N TYR A 235 -12.67 -7.39 -17.25
CA TYR A 235 -11.27 -7.47 -17.64
C TYR A 235 -11.09 -7.54 -19.17
N ASP A 236 -11.92 -8.34 -19.86
CA ASP A 236 -11.90 -8.45 -21.32
C ASP A 236 -12.21 -7.11 -21.99
N ARG A 237 -13.12 -6.31 -21.42
CA ARG A 237 -13.38 -4.94 -21.89
C ARG A 237 -12.24 -3.97 -21.59
N TRP A 238 -11.55 -4.14 -20.46
CA TRP A 238 -10.43 -3.28 -20.09
C TRP A 238 -9.20 -3.49 -20.98
N ASN A 239 -9.01 -4.71 -21.51
CA ASN A 239 -7.92 -5.08 -22.42
C ASN A 239 -8.13 -4.71 -23.90
N GLN A 240 -9.22 -4.00 -24.24
CA GLN A 240 -9.50 -3.51 -25.60
C GLN A 240 -9.06 -2.07 -25.77
#